data_AF-A0A2R6G5A7-F1
#
_entry.id   AF-A0A2R6G5A7-F1
#
_cell.length_a   1.000
_cell.length_b   1.000
_cell.length_c   1.000
_cell.angle_alpha   90.00
_cell.angle_beta   90.00
_cell.angle_gamma   90.00
#
_symmetry.space_group_name_H-M   'P 1'
#
loop_
_entity.id
_entity.type
_entity.pdbx_description
1 polymer ?
#
loop_
_entity_poly.entity_id
_entity_poly.type
_entity_poly.pdbx_seq_one_letter_code
_entity_poly.pdbx_strand_id
1 'polypeptide(L)'
;MVGAVQNRVSADDRASTAVLEAVAAEEGCEPTELDVPLYECVDPEALDALVSSPLEGHVSFTYHGYELTVDGGGTVWIDGRA
;
A
#
# COMPACT_ATOMS: atom_id res chain seq x y z
N MET A 1 -10.32 -2.09 18.71
CA MET A 1 -11.15 -1.62 17.57
C MET A 1 -10.25 -0.69 16.78
N VAL A 2 -9.36 -1.26 15.97
CA VAL A 2 -8.46 -0.49 15.10
C VAL A 2 -9.21 -0.22 13.81
N GLY A 3 -9.25 1.05 13.41
CA GLY A 3 -10.05 1.52 12.29
C GLY A 3 -9.40 1.12 10.98
N ALA A 4 -9.93 0.09 10.32
CA ALA A 4 -9.55 -0.23 8.96
C ALA A 4 -10.10 0.85 8.03
N VAL A 5 -9.25 1.82 7.65
CA VAL A 5 -9.53 2.69 6.51
C VAL A 5 -9.50 1.82 5.26
N GLN A 6 -10.67 1.54 4.68
CA GLN A 6 -10.78 0.77 3.44
C GLN A 6 -10.75 1.72 2.26
N ASN A 7 -9.56 2.09 1.80
CA ASN A 7 -9.41 2.74 0.50
C ASN A 7 -9.57 1.66 -0.59
N ARG A 8 -10.64 1.75 -1.39
CA ARG A 8 -10.93 0.79 -2.47
C ARG A 8 -10.35 1.36 -3.75
N VAL A 9 -9.24 0.79 -4.22
CA VAL A 9 -8.61 1.24 -5.46
C VAL A 9 -9.17 0.45 -6.64
N SER A 10 -9.41 1.15 -7.75
CA SER A 10 -9.88 0.53 -8.99
C SER A 10 -8.69 -0.15 -9.69
N ALA A 11 -8.87 -1.39 -10.16
CA ALA A 11 -7.84 -2.30 -10.65
C ALA A 11 -6.99 -1.84 -11.87
N ASP A 12 -7.11 -0.58 -12.30
CA ASP A 12 -6.34 0.03 -13.39
C ASP A 12 -5.20 0.94 -12.86
N ASP A 13 -5.24 1.28 -11.56
CA ASP A 13 -4.20 2.05 -10.86
C ASP A 13 -3.26 1.12 -10.10
N ARG A 14 -1.97 1.20 -10.43
CA ARG A 14 -0.91 0.32 -9.94
C ARG A 14 -0.96 0.19 -8.42
N ALA A 15 -0.82 -1.02 -7.89
CA ALA A 15 -0.84 -1.27 -6.45
C ALA A 15 0.22 -0.45 -5.68
N SER A 16 1.33 -0.13 -6.36
CA SER A 16 2.35 0.78 -5.85
C SER A 16 1.85 2.22 -5.65
N THR A 17 1.03 2.75 -6.57
CA THR A 17 0.37 4.06 -6.41
C THR A 17 -0.63 4.01 -5.27
N ALA A 18 -1.45 2.95 -5.19
CA ALA A 18 -2.45 2.77 -4.14
C ALA A 18 -1.84 2.83 -2.73
N VAL A 19 -0.68 2.19 -2.55
CA VAL A 19 0.05 2.25 -1.29
C VAL A 19 0.53 3.66 -0.99
N LEU A 20 1.17 4.31 -1.97
CA LEU A 20 1.67 5.68 -1.79
C LEU A 20 0.54 6.63 -1.40
N GLU A 21 -0.61 6.56 -2.07
CA GLU A 21 -1.79 7.36 -1.75
C GLU A 21 -2.33 7.07 -0.35
N ALA A 22 -2.39 5.80 0.05
CA ALA A 22 -2.90 5.42 1.35
C ALA A 22 -2.01 5.95 2.49
N VAL A 23 -0.68 5.87 2.32
CA VAL A 23 0.27 6.41 3.31
C VAL A 23 0.26 7.93 3.30
N ALA A 24 0.22 8.54 2.11
CA ALA A 24 0.16 9.99 1.96
C ALA A 24 -1.12 10.57 2.60
N ALA A 25 -2.25 9.88 2.47
CA ALA A 25 -3.51 10.26 3.12
C ALA A 25 -3.42 10.17 4.66
N GLU A 26 -2.73 9.16 5.20
CA GLU A 26 -2.50 9.04 6.65
C GLU A 26 -1.54 10.12 7.17
N GLU A 27 -0.46 10.41 6.44
CA GLU A 27 0.51 11.46 6.81
C GLU A 27 -0.01 12.87 6.51
N GLY A 28 -1.06 12.99 5.68
CA GLY A 28 -1.65 14.26 5.26
C GLY A 28 -0.79 15.05 4.26
N CYS A 29 0.05 14.35 3.48
CA CYS A 29 0.92 14.93 2.46
C CYS A 29 0.58 14.40 1.05
N GLU A 30 1.25 14.88 0.01
CA GLU A 30 1.17 14.25 -1.31
C GLU A 30 2.06 12.98 -1.38
N PRO A 31 1.71 11.97 -2.20
CA PRO A 31 2.54 10.77 -2.38
C PRO A 31 3.95 11.07 -2.92
N THR A 32 4.12 12.21 -3.59
CA THR A 32 5.42 12.72 -4.05
C THR A 32 6.23 13.43 -2.96
N GLU A 33 5.60 13.79 -1.84
CA GLU A 33 6.24 14.43 -0.68
C GLU A 33 6.71 13.41 0.37
N LEU A 34 6.43 12.12 0.17
CA LEU A 34 6.92 11.06 1.04
C LEU A 34 8.45 11.00 0.97
N ASP A 35 9.09 11.27 2.12
CA ASP A 35 10.55 11.39 2.24
C ASP A 35 11.27 10.06 1.93
N VAL A 36 10.61 8.93 2.25
CA VAL A 36 11.11 7.59 1.97
C VAL A 36 10.49 7.08 0.66
N PRO A 37 11.27 6.65 -0.33
CA PRO A 37 10.72 6.04 -1.53
C PRO A 37 10.13 4.66 -1.26
N LEU A 38 8.98 4.34 -1.86
CA LEU A 38 8.35 3.01 -1.72
C LEU A 38 9.31 1.87 -2.14
N TYR A 39 10.12 2.09 -3.19
CA TYR A 39 11.07 1.12 -3.71
C TYR A 39 12.19 0.75 -2.72
N GLU A 40 12.43 1.54 -1.66
CA GLU A 40 13.39 1.17 -0.61
C GLU A 40 12.83 0.10 0.34
N CYS A 41 11.50 0.03 0.50
CA CYS A 41 10.85 -0.95 1.35
C CYS A 41 10.28 -2.14 0.57
N VAL A 42 9.76 -1.89 -0.63
CA VAL A 42 9.12 -2.92 -1.46
C VAL A 42 9.24 -2.62 -2.95
N ASP A 43 9.46 -3.65 -3.75
CA ASP A 43 9.48 -3.52 -5.21
C ASP A 43 8.08 -3.16 -5.76
N PRO A 44 7.90 -1.98 -6.38
CA PRO A 44 6.60 -1.56 -6.91
C PRO A 44 6.15 -2.46 -8.08
N GLU A 45 7.09 -3.01 -8.86
CA GLU A 45 6.78 -4.01 -9.90
C GLU A 45 6.30 -5.34 -9.31
N ALA A 46 6.82 -5.74 -8.14
CA ALA A 46 6.37 -6.96 -7.46
C ALA A 46 4.95 -6.78 -6.89
N LEU A 47 4.63 -5.60 -6.36
CA LEU A 47 3.27 -5.25 -5.96
C LEU A 47 2.31 -5.24 -7.16
N ASP A 48 2.73 -4.65 -8.27
CA ASP A 48 1.93 -4.59 -9.49
C ASP A 48 1.68 -6.00 -10.05
N ALA A 49 2.71 -6.86 -10.04
CA ALA A 49 2.59 -8.26 -10.42
C ALA A 49 1.67 -9.06 -9.48
N LEU A 50 1.68 -8.74 -8.18
CA LEU A 50 0.81 -9.37 -7.17
C LEU A 50 -0.67 -9.13 -7.47
N VAL A 51 -1.03 -7.90 -7.88
CA VAL A 51 -2.42 -7.55 -8.20
C VAL A 51 -2.81 -7.89 -9.65
N SER A 52 -1.82 -7.95 -10.54
CA SER A 52 -2.03 -8.32 -11.94
C SER A 52 -2.35 -9.81 -12.10
N SER A 53 -1.90 -10.64 -11.16
CA SER A 53 -2.22 -12.07 -11.13
C SER A 53 -3.28 -12.36 -10.06
N PRO A 54 -4.24 -13.26 -10.31
CA PRO A 54 -5.21 -13.72 -9.32
C PRO A 54 -4.55 -14.71 -8.33
N LEU A 55 -3.36 -14.36 -7.83
CA LEU A 55 -2.70 -15.10 -6.77
C LEU A 55 -3.43 -14.77 -5.46
N GLU A 56 -3.88 -15.81 -4.76
CA GLU A 56 -4.32 -15.73 -3.37
C GLU A 56 -3.09 -15.42 -2.50
N GLY A 57 -2.66 -14.16 -2.49
CA GLY A 57 -1.45 -13.71 -1.82
C GLY A 57 -1.60 -12.28 -1.34
N HIS A 58 -1.01 -12.01 -0.18
CA HIS A 58 -0.89 -10.67 0.36
C HIS A 58 0.58 -10.37 0.66
N VAL A 59 0.96 -9.11 0.50
CA VAL A 59 2.29 -8.58 0.82
C VAL A 59 2.13 -7.63 2.00
N SER A 60 2.81 -7.94 3.10
CA SER A 60 2.85 -7.10 4.29
C SER A 60 4.25 -6.55 4.50
N PHE A 61 4.38 -5.24 4.72
CA PHE A 61 5.65 -4.56 4.93
C PHE A 61 5.47 -3.33 5.79
N THR A 62 6.56 -2.91 6.44
CA THR A 62 6.57 -1.69 7.26
C THR A 62 7.09 -0.52 6.45
N TYR A 63 6.36 0.60 6.48
CA TYR A 63 6.74 1.83 5.79
C TYR A 63 6.33 3.03 6.65
N HIS A 64 7.26 3.96 6.89
CA HIS A 64 7.07 5.09 7.83
C HIS A 64 6.56 4.70 9.23
N GLY A 65 6.82 3.46 9.67
CA GLY A 65 6.35 2.95 10.96
C GLY A 65 4.90 2.46 10.96
N TYR A 66 4.25 2.41 9.80
CA TYR A 66 2.95 1.77 9.59
C TYR A 66 3.15 0.37 9.01
N GLU A 67 2.31 -0.58 9.44
CA GLU A 67 2.26 -1.89 8.80
C GLU A 67 1.24 -1.84 7.66
N LEU A 68 1.74 -1.95 6.43
CA LEU A 68 0.97 -1.95 5.22
C LEU A 68 0.76 -3.38 4.76
N THR A 69 -0.47 -3.74 4.44
CA THR A 69 -0.79 -5.02 3.80
C THR A 69 -1.51 -4.76 2.49
N VAL A 70 -1.09 -5.41 1.42
CA VAL A 70 -1.73 -5.36 0.11
C VAL A 70 -2.12 -6.76 -0.31
N ASP A 71 -3.38 -6.96 -0.69
CA ASP A 71 -3.88 -8.23 -1.24
C ASP A 71 -3.90 -8.21 -2.78
N GLY A 72 -3.83 -9.39 -3.39
CA GLY A 72 -3.93 -9.58 -4.84
C GLY A 72 -5.22 -9.01 -5.47
N GLY A 73 -6.25 -8.71 -4.67
CA GLY A 73 -7.44 -7.97 -5.09
C GLY A 73 -7.28 -6.44 -5.12
N GLY A 74 -6.09 -5.89 -4.86
CA GLY A 74 -5.82 -4.45 -4.87
C GLY A 74 -6.31 -3.71 -3.63
N THR A 75 -6.60 -4.43 -2.54
CA THR A 75 -6.99 -3.82 -1.27
C THR A 75 -5.74 -3.55 -0.44
N VAL A 76 -5.62 -2.31 0.05
CA VAL A 76 -4.53 -1.88 0.95
C VAL A 76 -5.10 -1.69 2.35
N TRP A 77 -4.46 -2.27 3.35
CA TRP A 77 -4.74 -2.07 4.77
C TRP A 77 -3.54 -1.40 5.44
N ILE A 78 -3.83 -0.45 6.31
CA ILE A 78 -2.85 0.22 7.15
C ILE A 78 -3.19 -0.11 8.60
N ASP A 79 -2.24 -0.72 9.33
CA ASP A 79 -2.32 -0.90 10.76
C ASP A 79 -1.43 0.13 11.47
N GLY A 80 -2.03 0.89 12.39
CA GLY A 80 -1.42 2.04 13.04
C GLY A 80 -0.43 1.64 14.13
N ARG A 81 0.86 1.93 13.87
CA ARG A 81 2.07 1.77 14.70
C ARG A 81 2.12 0.56 15.65
N ALA A 82 2.96 -0.42 15.28
CA ALA A 82 3.61 -1.32 16.22
C ALA A 82 4.67 -0.59 17.08
#